data_AF-A0A4R3HWS5-F1
#
_entry.id   AF-A0A4R3HWS5-F1
#
_cell.length_a   1.000
_cell.length_b   1.000
_cell.length_c   1.000
_cell.angle_alpha   90.00
_cell.angle_beta   90.00
_cell.angle_gamma   90.00
#
_symmetry.space_group_name_H-M   'P 1'
#
loop_
_entity.id
_entity.type
_entity.pdbx_description
1 polymer ?
#
loop_
_entity_poly.entity_id
_entity_poly.type
_entity_poly.pdbx_seq_one_letter_code
_entity_poly.pdbx_strand_id
1 'polypeptide(L)'
;MDSNSGDDSGYRNGDASPTKIAFNAYGTPAAISSATSFILNSAFFTAAWNDGLNMHVVGLTADGDTLIKDFIINTGSALQVVFDWADLLSVTFTSFGGVDNPAFPGAGTHFVLDDLTVNEAFTNEVPEPGSLALLALGLLGFGLVRRRQR
;
A
#
# COMPACT_ATOMS: atom_id res chain seq x y z
N MET A 1 -9.92 33.30 23.08
CA MET A 1 -9.82 32.45 21.89
C MET A 1 -8.66 31.52 22.14
N ASP A 2 -8.97 30.35 22.68
CA ASP A 2 -8.04 29.24 22.89
C ASP A 2 -8.12 28.43 21.58
N SER A 3 -7.00 28.37 20.85
CA SER A 3 -6.84 27.58 19.63
C SER A 3 -5.96 26.37 19.92
N ASN A 4 -6.25 25.60 20.96
CA ASN A 4 -5.70 24.27 21.12
C ASN A 4 -6.63 23.26 20.44
N SER A 5 -6.77 23.40 19.12
CA SER A 5 -7.25 22.32 18.26
C SER A 5 -6.28 21.15 18.45
N GLY A 6 -6.80 20.00 18.90
CA GLY A 6 -6.05 18.77 19.18
C GLY A 6 -5.53 18.08 17.90
N ASP A 7 -4.88 18.86 17.05
CA ASP A 7 -4.88 18.69 15.61
C ASP A 7 -3.47 18.59 15.00
N ASP A 8 -2.42 18.61 15.82
CA ASP A 8 -1.00 18.55 15.38
C ASP A 8 -0.26 17.32 15.93
N SER A 9 -0.97 16.24 16.25
CA SER A 9 -0.28 14.96 16.48
C SER A 9 0.19 14.42 15.14
N GLY A 10 1.46 14.03 15.01
CA GLY A 10 2.04 13.46 13.78
C GLY A 10 1.26 12.28 13.19
N TYR A 11 0.33 11.69 13.94
CA TYR A 11 -0.63 10.70 13.45
C TYR A 11 -1.59 11.22 12.36
N ARG A 12 -1.78 12.53 12.22
CA ARG A 12 -2.61 13.12 11.14
C ARG A 12 -1.86 13.28 9.82
N ASN A 13 -0.53 13.14 9.83
CA ASN A 13 0.26 13.24 8.61
C ASN A 13 -0.14 12.18 7.56
N GLY A 14 -0.74 11.07 8.01
CA GLY A 14 -1.24 9.98 7.18
C GLY A 14 -2.75 9.97 6.94
N ASP A 15 -3.47 11.08 7.11
CA ASP A 15 -4.88 11.22 6.68
C ASP A 15 -4.97 11.20 5.13
N ALA A 16 -4.88 10.02 4.50
CA ALA A 16 -5.24 9.84 3.09
C ALA A 16 -6.77 9.78 2.93
N SER A 17 -7.48 9.31 3.97
CA SER A 17 -8.93 9.20 4.08
C SER A 17 -9.44 9.84 5.39
N PRO A 18 -10.69 10.36 5.45
CA PRO A 18 -11.21 11.02 6.65
C PRO A 18 -11.49 10.09 7.86
N THR A 19 -11.35 8.76 7.73
CA THR A 19 -11.97 7.83 8.71
C THR A 19 -11.21 6.55 9.06
N LYS A 20 -10.04 6.22 8.48
CA LYS A 20 -9.44 4.89 8.67
C LYS A 20 -7.95 4.88 8.98
N ILE A 21 -7.56 5.56 10.06
CA ILE A 21 -6.18 5.50 10.56
C ILE A 21 -5.99 4.34 11.55
N ALA A 22 -4.96 3.53 11.29
CA ALA A 22 -4.27 2.73 12.30
C ALA A 22 -2.84 3.28 12.51
N PHE A 23 -2.28 3.10 13.70
CA PHE A 23 -0.94 3.56 14.01
C PHE A 23 -0.25 2.59 14.97
N ASN A 24 1.07 2.65 15.04
CA ASN A 24 1.81 1.91 16.04
C ASN A 24 2.07 2.77 17.30
N ALA A 25 1.39 2.43 18.39
CA ALA A 25 1.58 3.11 19.66
C ALA A 25 3.02 2.91 20.16
N TYR A 26 3.61 3.96 20.73
CA TYR A 26 4.97 3.95 21.31
C TYR A 26 6.11 3.51 20.37
N GLY A 27 5.90 3.51 19.05
CA GLY A 27 6.92 3.11 18.08
C GLY A 27 7.20 1.60 18.07
N THR A 28 6.35 0.79 18.73
CA THR A 28 6.51 -0.67 18.79
C THR A 28 6.00 -1.33 17.51
N PRO A 29 6.37 -2.58 17.21
CA PRO A 29 5.77 -3.30 16.08
C PRO A 29 4.24 -3.38 16.21
N ALA A 30 3.54 -3.29 15.08
CA ALA A 30 2.10 -3.51 14.99
C ALA A 30 1.83 -4.76 14.15
N ALA A 31 0.70 -5.43 14.39
CA ALA A 31 0.36 -6.64 13.65
C ALA A 31 -1.13 -6.72 13.31
N ILE A 32 -1.42 -7.32 12.16
CA ILE A 32 -2.75 -7.82 11.79
C ILE A 32 -2.67 -9.34 11.66
N SER A 33 -3.71 -10.04 12.09
CA SER A 33 -3.78 -11.49 12.00
C SER A 33 -5.21 -11.98 11.83
N SER A 34 -5.35 -13.19 11.29
CA SER A 34 -6.64 -13.83 11.07
C SER A 34 -6.52 -15.34 11.28
N ALA A 35 -7.60 -15.97 11.74
CA ALA A 35 -7.68 -17.43 11.88
C ALA A 35 -7.84 -18.14 10.53
N THR A 36 -8.34 -17.42 9.51
CA THR A 36 -8.43 -17.87 8.12
C THR A 36 -7.50 -17.04 7.27
N SER A 37 -6.91 -17.65 6.23
CA SER A 37 -5.98 -16.90 5.40
C SER A 37 -6.65 -15.75 4.66
N PHE A 38 -5.89 -14.68 4.42
CA PHE A 38 -6.35 -13.46 3.77
C PHE A 38 -5.35 -12.98 2.73
N ILE A 39 -5.82 -12.09 1.86
CA ILE A 39 -4.98 -11.37 0.89
C ILE A 39 -4.72 -9.97 1.45
N LEU A 40 -3.46 -9.56 1.47
CA LEU A 40 -3.07 -8.17 1.67
C LEU A 40 -2.80 -7.53 0.31
N ASN A 41 -3.66 -6.59 -0.10
CA ASN A 41 -3.54 -5.92 -1.39
C ASN A 41 -2.62 -4.70 -1.27
N SER A 42 -3.04 -3.67 -0.54
CA SER A 42 -2.26 -2.43 -0.38
C SER A 42 -2.63 -1.66 0.88
N ALA A 43 -1.80 -0.69 1.24
CA ALA A 43 -2.10 0.33 2.25
C ALA A 43 -1.28 1.59 1.99
N PHE A 44 -1.73 2.72 2.53
CA PHE A 44 -0.95 3.94 2.60
C PHE A 44 -0.17 4.01 3.91
N PHE A 45 1.08 4.43 3.84
CA PHE A 45 1.97 4.58 4.98
C PHE A 45 2.51 6.00 5.06
N THR A 46 2.60 6.56 6.26
CA THR A 46 3.24 7.86 6.51
C THR A 46 3.98 7.83 7.84
N ALA A 47 5.12 8.50 7.93
CA ALA A 47 5.80 8.62 9.22
C ALA A 47 5.09 9.68 10.08
N ALA A 48 4.97 9.46 11.38
CA ALA A 48 4.37 10.45 12.25
C ALA A 48 5.34 11.60 12.55
N TRP A 49 6.60 11.28 12.86
CA TRP A 49 7.58 12.26 13.34
C TRP A 49 8.96 12.18 12.67
N ASN A 50 9.37 11.02 12.16
CA ASN A 50 10.69 10.86 11.57
C ASN A 50 10.64 10.86 10.04
N ASP A 51 11.45 11.69 9.38
CA ASP A 51 11.73 11.54 7.95
C ASP A 51 12.78 10.46 7.71
N GLY A 52 12.68 9.78 6.56
CA GLY A 52 13.54 8.65 6.23
C GLY A 52 13.33 7.44 7.16
N LEU A 53 12.11 7.26 7.67
CA LEU A 53 11.77 6.15 8.57
C LEU A 53 11.72 4.83 7.78
N ASN A 54 12.49 3.84 8.21
CA ASN A 54 12.53 2.53 7.57
C ASN A 54 11.35 1.70 8.04
N MET A 55 10.71 1.00 7.11
CA MET A 55 9.66 0.03 7.35
C MET A 55 10.18 -1.35 6.98
N HIS A 56 9.95 -2.32 7.86
CA HIS A 56 10.19 -3.73 7.67
C HIS A 56 8.88 -4.48 7.91
N VAL A 57 8.33 -5.05 6.84
CA VAL A 57 7.04 -5.73 6.86
C VAL A 57 7.23 -7.21 6.60
N VAL A 58 6.70 -8.04 7.50
CA VAL A 58 6.85 -9.49 7.49
C VAL A 58 5.47 -10.13 7.45
N GLY A 59 5.15 -10.83 6.37
CA GLY A 59 3.96 -11.67 6.23
C GLY A 59 4.28 -13.13 6.51
N LEU A 60 3.46 -13.81 7.32
CA LEU A 60 3.51 -15.26 7.54
C LEU A 60 2.35 -15.91 6.80
N THR A 61 2.63 -16.86 5.92
CA THR A 61 1.60 -17.59 5.16
C THR A 61 1.02 -18.77 5.96
N ALA A 62 -0.11 -19.33 5.51
CA ALA A 62 -0.70 -20.51 6.13
C ALA A 62 0.18 -21.76 6.02
N ASP A 63 0.99 -21.82 4.95
CA ASP A 63 2.00 -22.86 4.74
C ASP A 63 3.28 -22.65 5.57
N GLY A 64 3.41 -21.53 6.27
CA GLY A 64 4.55 -21.20 7.15
C GLY A 64 5.69 -20.44 6.47
N ASP A 65 5.52 -20.00 5.22
CA ASP A 65 6.49 -19.18 4.52
C ASP A 65 6.48 -17.74 5.02
N THR A 66 7.62 -17.06 4.86
CA THR A 66 7.78 -15.66 5.23
C THR A 66 7.96 -14.78 3.99
N LEU A 67 7.11 -13.78 3.84
CA LEU A 67 7.20 -12.74 2.83
C LEU A 67 7.72 -11.45 3.46
N ILE A 68 8.65 -10.75 2.80
CA ILE A 68 9.29 -9.55 3.34
C ILE A 68 9.20 -8.41 2.34
N LYS A 69 8.89 -7.20 2.83
CA LYS A 69 8.95 -5.97 2.06
C LYS A 69 9.50 -4.85 2.94
N ASP A 70 10.56 -4.22 2.46
CA ASP A 70 11.19 -3.07 3.08
C ASP A 70 10.97 -1.82 2.22
N PHE A 71 10.71 -0.69 2.86
CA PHE A 71 10.54 0.60 2.20
C PHE A 71 10.79 1.74 3.19
N ILE A 72 10.85 2.98 2.67
CA ILE A 72 11.09 4.18 3.47
C ILE A 72 9.89 5.11 3.34
N ILE A 73 9.47 5.69 4.47
CA ILE A 73 8.39 6.67 4.54
C ILE A 73 8.87 7.97 5.20
N ASN A 74 8.13 9.05 4.95
CA ASN A 74 8.43 10.39 5.45
C ASN A 74 7.17 10.99 6.07
N THR A 75 7.33 12.11 6.75
CA THR A 75 6.23 12.85 7.41
C THR A 75 5.39 13.68 6.44
N GLY A 76 5.95 14.09 5.30
CA GLY A 76 5.30 15.03 4.37
C GLY A 76 4.46 14.41 3.25
N SER A 77 4.46 13.09 3.09
CA SER A 77 3.73 12.43 1.99
C SER A 77 3.37 10.99 2.30
N ALA A 78 2.11 10.62 2.08
CA ALA A 78 1.67 9.24 2.13
C ALA A 78 2.22 8.43 0.95
N LEU A 79 2.77 7.25 1.26
CA LEU A 79 3.27 6.28 0.30
C LEU A 79 2.28 5.12 0.21
N GLN A 80 1.69 4.91 -0.97
CA GLN A 80 0.95 3.68 -1.24
C GLN A 80 1.94 2.54 -1.45
N VAL A 81 1.76 1.45 -0.69
CA VAL A 81 2.53 0.22 -0.85
C VAL A 81 1.59 -0.89 -1.26
N VAL A 82 1.83 -1.44 -2.44
CA VAL A 82 1.15 -2.64 -2.95
C VAL A 82 1.93 -3.85 -2.50
N PHE A 83 1.26 -4.80 -1.84
CA PHE A 83 1.83 -6.07 -1.38
C PHE A 83 1.46 -7.20 -2.34
N ASP A 84 0.17 -7.31 -2.66
CA ASP A 84 -0.43 -8.42 -3.39
C ASP A 84 -0.01 -9.80 -2.88
N TRP A 85 0.04 -9.92 -1.55
CA TRP A 85 0.40 -11.15 -0.86
C TRP A 85 -0.86 -11.93 -0.53
N ALA A 86 -0.88 -13.20 -0.95
CA ALA A 86 -1.98 -14.11 -0.68
C ALA A 86 -1.61 -15.10 0.43
N ASP A 87 -2.65 -15.78 0.91
CA ASP A 87 -2.54 -16.87 1.89
C ASP A 87 -1.88 -16.47 3.22
N LEU A 88 -2.05 -15.22 3.65
CA LEU A 88 -1.46 -14.72 4.89
C LEU A 88 -2.29 -15.12 6.11
N LEU A 89 -1.62 -15.51 7.20
CA LEU A 89 -2.21 -15.63 8.54
C LEU A 89 -1.90 -14.41 9.42
N SER A 90 -0.75 -13.78 9.20
CA SER A 90 -0.40 -12.56 9.92
C SER A 90 0.55 -11.67 9.14
N VAL A 91 0.50 -10.38 9.40
CA VAL A 91 1.50 -9.41 8.94
C VAL A 91 1.96 -8.57 10.12
N THR A 92 3.28 -8.45 10.27
CA THR A 92 3.93 -7.62 11.29
C THR A 92 4.61 -6.44 10.60
N PHE A 93 4.38 -5.24 11.12
CA PHE A 93 4.95 -3.99 10.66
C PHE A 93 5.91 -3.47 11.73
N THR A 94 7.17 -3.31 11.37
CA THR A 94 8.21 -2.76 12.25
C THR A 94 8.82 -1.53 11.61
N SER A 95 9.02 -0.48 12.40
CA SER A 95 9.61 0.77 11.96
C SER A 95 10.86 1.10 12.76
N PHE A 96 11.89 1.64 12.12
CA PHE A 96 13.14 2.01 12.80
C PHE A 96 13.95 3.08 12.05
N GLY A 97 14.85 3.74 12.79
CA GLY A 97 15.70 4.79 12.26
C GLY A 97 14.95 6.06 11.90
N GLY A 98 15.41 6.75 10.85
CA GLY A 98 14.93 8.07 10.46
C GLY A 98 15.48 9.19 11.32
N VAL A 99 15.11 10.43 10.96
CA VAL A 99 15.52 11.67 11.64
C VAL A 99 14.27 12.43 12.04
N ASP A 100 14.23 12.87 13.30
CA ASP A 100 13.14 13.68 13.85
C ASP A 100 12.89 14.93 12.99
N ASN A 101 11.63 15.13 12.59
CA ASN A 101 11.22 16.29 11.83
C ASN A 101 10.74 17.39 12.79
N PRO A 102 11.45 18.54 12.86
CA PRO A 102 11.15 19.60 13.82
C PRO A 102 9.82 20.33 13.57
N ALA A 103 9.13 20.06 12.45
CA ALA A 103 7.83 20.63 12.12
C ALA A 103 6.68 20.01 12.94
N PHE A 104 6.88 18.83 13.53
CA PHE A 104 5.83 18.12 14.24
C PHE A 104 6.17 17.96 15.73
N PRO A 105 5.24 18.27 16.65
CA PRO A 105 5.47 18.01 18.06
C PRO A 105 5.37 16.50 18.33
N GLY A 106 6.51 15.89 18.67
CA GLY A 106 6.64 14.48 19.03
C GLY A 106 7.98 13.93 18.56
N ALA A 107 8.23 12.65 18.81
CA ALA A 107 9.46 11.99 18.40
C ALA A 107 9.27 10.47 18.37
N GLY A 108 10.10 9.79 17.58
CA GLY A 108 10.23 8.35 17.59
C GLY A 108 9.77 7.69 16.29
N THR A 109 9.86 6.37 16.26
CA THR A 109 9.71 5.54 15.07
C THR A 109 8.24 5.21 14.80
N HIS A 110 7.38 6.20 14.82
CA HIS A 110 5.95 6.01 14.65
C HIS A 110 5.56 6.11 13.17
N PHE A 111 4.66 5.23 12.75
CA PHE A 111 4.04 5.23 11.44
C PHE A 111 2.52 5.23 11.56
N VAL A 112 1.90 5.70 10.49
CA VAL A 112 0.46 5.75 10.26
C VAL A 112 0.16 4.85 9.07
N LEU A 113 -0.96 4.14 9.15
CA LEU A 113 -1.45 3.21 8.16
C LEU A 113 -2.89 3.61 7.83
N ASP A 114 -3.21 3.81 6.56
CA ASP A 114 -4.52 4.24 6.10
C ASP A 114 -4.94 3.48 4.82
N ASP A 115 -6.24 3.44 4.55
CA ASP A 115 -6.86 2.79 3.39
C ASP A 115 -6.30 1.37 3.14
N LEU A 116 -6.26 0.56 4.21
CA LEU A 116 -5.87 -0.85 4.13
C LEU A 116 -6.89 -1.64 3.30
N THR A 117 -6.43 -2.17 2.17
CA THR A 117 -7.21 -3.02 1.27
C THR A 117 -6.81 -4.48 1.46
N VAL A 118 -7.81 -5.32 1.75
CA VAL A 118 -7.65 -6.77 1.95
C VAL A 118 -8.72 -7.54 1.19
N ASN A 119 -8.38 -8.76 0.76
CA ASN A 119 -9.28 -9.69 0.08
C ASN A 119 -9.91 -9.17 -1.21
N GLU A 120 -9.32 -8.17 -1.85
CA GLU A 120 -9.70 -7.79 -3.22
C GLU A 120 -9.03 -8.72 -4.23
N ALA A 121 -9.74 -8.99 -5.32
CA ALA A 121 -9.20 -9.79 -6.42
C ALA A 121 -8.02 -9.05 -7.08
N PHE A 122 -6.93 -9.76 -7.39
CA PHE A 122 -5.82 -9.20 -8.14
C PHE A 122 -6.29 -8.82 -9.55
N THR A 123 -6.52 -7.54 -9.80
CA THR A 123 -6.80 -7.03 -11.14
C THR A 123 -5.48 -6.77 -11.86
N ASN A 124 -4.85 -7.82 -12.37
CA ASN A 124 -3.84 -7.64 -13.40
C ASN A 124 -4.57 -7.17 -14.67
N GLU A 125 -4.71 -5.86 -14.83
CA GLU A 125 -5.06 -5.27 -16.12
C GLU A 125 -3.89 -5.56 -17.08
N VAL A 126 -3.91 -6.75 -17.68
CA VAL A 126 -3.00 -7.07 -18.78
C VAL A 126 -3.44 -6.20 -19.95
N PRO A 127 -2.57 -5.30 -20.47
CA PRO A 127 -2.90 -4.56 -21.67
C PRO A 127 -3.34 -5.56 -22.75
N GLU A 128 -4.53 -5.34 -23.33
CA GLU A 128 -5.05 -6.26 -24.34
C GLU A 128 -3.94 -6.62 -25.33
N PRO A 129 -3.66 -7.93 -25.53
CA PRO A 129 -2.55 -8.33 -26.38
C PRO A 129 -2.68 -7.65 -27.73
N GLY A 130 -1.60 -7.00 -28.21
CA GLY A 130 -1.59 -6.39 -29.54
C GLY A 130 -1.94 -7.37 -30.68
N SER A 131 -1.98 -8.68 -30.39
CA SER A 131 -2.52 -9.72 -31.27
C SER A 131 -4.02 -9.57 -31.54
N LEU A 132 -4.84 -9.08 -30.60
CA LEU A 132 -6.26 -8.78 -30.84
C LEU A 132 -6.42 -7.61 -31.81
N ALA A 133 -5.62 -6.56 -31.64
CA ALA A 133 -5.56 -5.45 -32.57
C ALA A 133 -5.09 -5.90 -33.97
N LEU A 134 -4.04 -6.72 -34.05
CA LEU A 134 -3.54 -7.27 -35.31
C LEU A 134 -4.53 -8.25 -35.97
N LEU A 135 -5.24 -9.06 -35.19
CA LEU A 135 -6.28 -9.95 -35.70
C LEU A 135 -7.46 -9.15 -36.26
N ALA A 136 -7.91 -8.12 -35.54
CA ALA A 136 -8.96 -7.21 -36.01
C ALA A 136 -8.55 -6.48 -37.29
N LEU A 137 -7.33 -5.92 -37.33
CA LEU A 137 -6.78 -5.26 -38.51
C LEU A 137 -6.59 -6.23 -39.69
N GLY A 138 -6.14 -7.46 -39.43
CA GLY A 138 -5.98 -8.50 -40.44
C GLY A 138 -7.32 -8.91 -41.05
N LEU A 139 -8.35 -9.16 -40.23
CA LEU A 139 -9.70 -9.50 -40.68
C LEU A 139 -10.34 -8.35 -41.48
N LEU A 140 -10.17 -7.11 -41.05
CA LEU A 140 -10.61 -5.94 -41.79
C LEU A 140 -9.89 -5.82 -43.14
N GLY A 141 -8.58 -6.02 -43.17
CA GLY A 141 -7.78 -6.04 -44.40
C GLY A 141 -8.25 -7.11 -45.39
N PHE A 142 -8.41 -8.36 -44.94
CA PHE A 142 -8.93 -9.45 -45.78
C PHE A 142 -10.36 -9.20 -46.26
N GLY A 143 -11.24 -8.64 -45.40
CA GLY A 143 -12.60 -8.28 -45.75
C GLY A 143 -12.69 -7.23 -46.85
N LEU A 144 -11.82 -6.22 -46.80
CA LEU A 144 -11.72 -5.17 -47.82
C LEU A 144 -11.16 -5.71 -49.15
N VAL A 145 -10.16 -6.59 -49.11
CA VAL A 145 -9.60 -7.23 -50.31
C VAL A 145 -10.64 -8.10 -51.01
N ARG A 146 -11.43 -8.88 -50.25
CA ARG A 146 -12.47 -9.77 -50.80
C ARG A 146 -13.60 -9.01 -51.51
N ARG A 147 -13.90 -7.77 -51.11
CA ARG A 147 -14.91 -6.93 -51.76
C ARG A 147 -14.48 -6.38 -53.11
N ARG A 148 -13.18 -6.37 -53.43
CA ARG A 148 -12.65 -5.87 -54.71
C ARG A 148 -12.53 -6.96 -55.78
N GLN A 149 -12.68 -8.23 -55.41
CA GLN A 149 -12.63 -9.38 -56.31
C GLN A 149 -14.01 -9.96 -56.66
N ARG A 150 -15.09 -9.29 -56.25
CA ARG A 150 -16.46 -9.52 -56.72
C ARG A 150 -16.90 -8.32 -57.54
#